data_AF-A0A349A3S6-F1
#
_entry.id   AF-A0A349A3S6-F1
#
_cell.length_a   1.000
_cell.length_b   1.000
_cell.length_c   1.000
_cell.angle_alpha   90.00
_cell.angle_beta   90.00
_cell.angle_gamma   90.00
#
_symmetry.space_group_name_H-M   'P 1'
#
loop_
_entity.id
_entity.type
_entity.pdbx_description
1 polymer ?
#
loop_
_entity_poly.entity_id
_entity_poly.type
_entity_poly.pdbx_seq_one_letter_code
_entity_poly.pdbx_strand_id
1 'polypeptide(L)'
;MNGRGTPMIQRYLTAALAAFFLLAAAPVRADDDPAARVVSDPTLAYRKAFRVEVPPEAWNRILDHPYLMTQLWAHYRFQPAYRVTRSGADLHVVDPSGITGDLRPLPPSDASRAFYGAGSFHHWAIPSFFSAEGVVSFECKPEGGGLTGEAKIFMRGSNGISRLAMRLFSALLLRHIDRRFTSNLNDTKKIIHDIVHDPDRVRKRLAGPLRDDFDRMVAPP
;
A
#
# COMPACT_ATOMS: atom_id res chain seq x y z
N MET A 1 -9.76 37.37 -23.78
CA MET A 1 -8.77 37.26 -22.69
C MET A 1 -9.46 37.62 -21.39
N ASN A 2 -9.48 36.73 -20.40
CA ASN A 2 -9.59 37.04 -18.97
C ASN A 2 -9.37 35.74 -18.19
N GLY A 3 -8.15 35.59 -17.69
CA GLY A 3 -7.70 34.44 -16.91
C GLY A 3 -8.32 34.48 -15.51
N ARG A 4 -9.09 33.45 -15.17
CA ARG A 4 -9.40 33.13 -13.78
C ARG A 4 -8.21 32.37 -13.21
N GLY A 5 -7.32 33.10 -12.55
CA GLY A 5 -6.33 32.50 -11.67
C GLY A 5 -7.03 31.83 -10.50
N THR A 6 -7.17 30.51 -10.56
CA THR A 6 -7.35 29.70 -9.34
C THR A 6 -6.19 30.02 -8.40
N PRO A 7 -6.45 30.33 -7.11
CA PRO A 7 -5.38 30.72 -6.18
C PRO A 7 -4.39 29.57 -6.04
N MET A 8 -3.11 29.85 -6.28
CA MET A 8 -1.97 28.90 -6.16
C MET A 8 -2.04 28.06 -4.87
N ILE A 9 -2.54 28.65 -3.78
CA ILE A 9 -2.71 28.03 -2.46
C ILE A 9 -3.56 26.75 -2.52
N GLN A 10 -4.55 26.68 -3.40
CA GLN A 10 -5.44 25.51 -3.54
C GLN A 10 -4.76 24.34 -4.28
N ARG A 11 -3.71 24.60 -5.08
CA ARG A 11 -2.90 23.55 -5.72
C ARG A 11 -1.84 22.99 -4.76
N TYR A 12 -1.30 23.80 -3.86
CA TYR A 12 -0.29 23.37 -2.89
C TYR A 12 -0.89 22.65 -1.66
N LEU A 13 -2.10 23.01 -1.23
CA LEU A 13 -2.84 22.26 -0.20
C LEU A 13 -3.23 20.84 -0.66
N THR A 14 -3.44 20.62 -1.96
CA THR A 14 -3.67 19.28 -2.54
C THR A 14 -2.42 18.42 -2.68
N ALA A 15 -1.22 19.01 -2.75
CA ALA A 15 0.04 18.27 -2.79
C ALA A 15 0.49 17.82 -1.39
N ALA A 16 0.04 18.56 -0.37
CA ALA A 16 0.42 18.39 1.02
C ALA A 16 -0.32 17.24 1.75
N LEU A 17 -1.53 16.84 1.33
CA LEU A 17 -2.36 15.86 2.07
C LEU A 17 -2.57 14.53 1.34
N ALA A 18 -1.52 14.05 0.68
CA ALA A 18 -1.61 13.08 -0.41
C ALA A 18 -0.73 11.84 -0.17
N ALA A 19 -0.76 11.31 1.05
CA ALA A 19 0.30 10.42 1.48
C ALA A 19 -0.15 9.41 2.55
N PHE A 20 -1.00 8.48 2.13
CA PHE A 20 -1.24 7.27 2.89
C PHE A 20 -0.96 6.09 1.99
N PHE A 21 0.22 5.52 2.16
CA PHE A 21 0.45 4.09 2.40
C PHE A 21 1.89 3.95 2.92
N LEU A 22 2.01 3.28 4.08
CA LEU A 22 3.22 2.71 4.70
C LEU A 22 4.03 3.70 5.55
N LEU A 23 3.95 3.53 6.86
CA LEU A 23 4.32 4.49 7.91
C LEU A 23 5.21 3.70 8.95
N ALA A 24 6.21 4.27 9.70
CA ALA A 24 7.19 3.71 10.74
C ALA A 24 6.92 3.72 12.30
N ALA A 25 7.28 2.62 12.99
CA ALA A 25 6.66 2.14 14.24
C ALA A 25 6.78 3.04 15.50
N ALA A 26 5.73 3.04 16.34
CA ALA A 26 5.86 3.32 17.78
C ALA A 26 6.23 2.02 18.53
N PRO A 27 6.96 2.07 19.66
CA PRO A 27 7.29 0.87 20.42
C PRO A 27 5.99 0.18 20.88
N VAL A 28 5.74 -1.00 20.30
CA VAL A 28 4.61 -1.86 20.63
C VAL A 28 4.85 -2.41 22.04
N ARG A 29 4.00 -2.01 23.00
CA ARG A 29 3.88 -2.72 24.28
C ARG A 29 3.34 -4.11 23.98
N ALA A 30 3.95 -5.13 24.57
CA ALA A 30 3.79 -6.55 24.23
C ALA A 30 2.38 -7.16 24.46
N ASP A 31 1.37 -6.38 24.87
CA ASP A 31 0.04 -6.89 25.24
C ASP A 31 -1.14 -6.38 24.39
N ASP A 32 -0.93 -5.46 23.45
CA ASP A 32 -1.99 -4.99 22.53
C ASP A 32 -1.55 -5.23 21.07
N ASP A 33 -2.28 -6.06 20.32
CA ASP A 33 -2.06 -6.18 18.86
C ASP A 33 -2.37 -4.82 18.19
N PRO A 34 -1.35 -4.10 17.68
CA PRO A 34 -1.56 -2.78 17.09
C PRO A 34 -2.49 -2.82 15.87
N ALA A 35 -2.51 -3.93 15.13
CA ALA A 35 -3.39 -4.08 13.97
C ALA A 35 -4.86 -4.16 14.40
N ALA A 36 -5.17 -4.97 15.43
CA ALA A 36 -6.52 -5.06 16.00
C ALA A 36 -7.02 -3.69 16.50
N ARG A 37 -6.15 -2.89 17.13
CA ARG A 37 -6.49 -1.53 17.59
C ARG A 37 -6.84 -0.59 16.43
N VAL A 38 -6.08 -0.65 15.34
CA VAL A 38 -6.35 0.19 14.15
C VAL A 38 -7.67 -0.19 13.49
N VAL A 39 -7.99 -1.48 13.43
CA VAL A 39 -9.24 -1.98 12.83
C VAL A 39 -10.46 -1.67 13.69
N SER A 40 -10.35 -1.77 15.02
CA SER A 40 -11.47 -1.55 15.95
C SER A 40 -11.80 -0.08 16.20
N ASP A 41 -10.81 0.81 16.20
CA ASP A 41 -11.00 2.25 16.38
C ASP A 41 -10.24 3.06 15.29
N PRO A 42 -10.66 2.96 14.01
CA PRO A 42 -10.03 3.70 12.93
C PRO A 42 -10.39 5.20 13.02
N THR A 43 -9.44 6.05 12.65
CA THR A 43 -9.75 7.45 12.35
C THR A 43 -10.39 7.59 10.96
N LEU A 44 -9.92 6.79 9.99
CA LEU A 44 -10.44 6.71 8.63
C LEU A 44 -10.59 5.25 8.24
N ALA A 45 -11.69 4.94 7.55
CA ALA A 45 -11.93 3.65 6.93
C ALA A 45 -12.27 3.86 5.47
N TYR A 46 -11.67 3.06 4.60
CA TYR A 46 -11.91 3.06 3.17
C TYR A 46 -12.11 1.63 2.70
N ARG A 47 -13.06 1.44 1.78
CA ARG A 47 -13.35 0.14 1.18
C ARG A 47 -13.51 0.30 -0.33
N LYS A 48 -12.96 -0.65 -1.09
CA LYS A 48 -13.13 -0.68 -2.54
C LYS A 48 -13.24 -2.11 -3.05
N ALA A 49 -14.31 -2.39 -3.77
CA ALA A 49 -14.41 -3.61 -4.56
C ALA A 49 -13.45 -3.56 -5.76
N PHE A 50 -12.91 -4.72 -6.12
CA PHE A 50 -12.08 -4.89 -7.30
C PHE A 50 -12.25 -6.29 -7.92
N ARG A 51 -11.82 -6.41 -9.18
CA ARG A 51 -11.75 -7.66 -9.92
C ARG A 51 -10.38 -7.82 -10.53
N VAL A 52 -9.83 -9.03 -10.52
CA VAL A 52 -8.58 -9.39 -11.19
C VAL A 52 -8.79 -10.69 -11.97
N GLU A 53 -8.29 -10.75 -13.19
CA GLU A 53 -8.41 -11.90 -14.09
C GLU A 53 -7.28 -12.91 -13.86
N VAL A 54 -7.08 -13.31 -12.61
CA VAL A 54 -6.11 -14.36 -12.24
C VAL A 54 -6.70 -15.26 -11.15
N PRO A 55 -6.24 -16.53 -11.06
CA PRO A 55 -6.64 -17.42 -9.97
C PRO A 55 -6.27 -16.84 -8.59
N PRO A 56 -7.12 -17.03 -7.55
CA PRO A 56 -6.83 -16.59 -6.19
C PRO A 56 -5.48 -17.08 -5.65
N GLU A 57 -5.04 -18.26 -6.05
CA GLU A 57 -3.76 -18.85 -5.62
C GLU A 57 -2.57 -18.06 -6.16
N ALA A 58 -2.65 -17.57 -7.41
CA ALA A 58 -1.60 -16.73 -7.99
C ALA A 58 -1.59 -15.35 -7.31
N TRP A 59 -2.76 -14.77 -7.05
CA TRP A 59 -2.89 -13.52 -6.32
C TRP A 59 -2.30 -13.60 -4.91
N ASN A 60 -2.67 -14.63 -4.15
CA ASN A 60 -2.18 -14.83 -2.78
C ASN A 60 -0.68 -15.06 -2.74
N ARG A 61 -0.13 -15.93 -3.61
CA ARG A 61 1.32 -16.15 -3.72
C ARG A 61 2.08 -14.85 -3.99
N ILE A 62 1.54 -13.98 -4.83
CA ILE A 62 2.17 -12.70 -5.14
C ILE A 62 2.12 -11.75 -3.93
N LEU A 63 1.00 -11.71 -3.21
CA LEU A 63 0.87 -10.91 -1.98
C LEU A 63 1.75 -11.45 -0.84
N ASP A 64 2.07 -12.74 -0.83
CA ASP A 64 3.00 -13.35 0.13
C ASP A 64 4.46 -12.91 -0.07
N HIS A 65 4.77 -12.25 -1.20
CA HIS A 65 6.11 -11.78 -1.55
C HIS A 65 6.15 -10.25 -1.75
N PRO A 66 5.81 -9.44 -0.72
CA PRO A 66 5.66 -8.00 -0.88
C PRO A 66 6.96 -7.29 -1.24
N TYR A 67 8.12 -7.78 -0.76
CA TYR A 67 9.42 -7.23 -1.16
C TYR A 67 9.66 -7.41 -2.66
N LEU A 68 9.48 -8.62 -3.18
CA LEU A 68 9.64 -8.92 -4.61
C LEU A 68 8.71 -8.04 -5.45
N MET A 69 7.47 -7.83 -5.02
CA MET A 69 6.53 -6.93 -5.70
C MET A 69 7.02 -5.49 -5.76
N THR A 70 7.66 -4.98 -4.69
CA THR A 70 8.25 -3.63 -4.72
C THR A 70 9.46 -3.52 -5.65
N GLN A 71 10.24 -4.59 -5.80
CA GLN A 71 11.33 -4.60 -6.76
C GLN A 71 10.82 -4.68 -8.20
N LEU A 72 9.81 -5.51 -8.45
CA LEU A 72 9.12 -5.57 -9.75
C LEU A 72 8.51 -4.22 -10.11
N TRP A 73 7.88 -3.54 -9.16
CA TRP A 73 7.38 -2.18 -9.35
C TRP A 73 8.45 -1.23 -9.87
N ALA A 74 9.65 -1.26 -9.26
CA ALA A 74 10.79 -0.46 -9.70
C ALA A 74 11.29 -0.87 -11.10
N HIS A 75 11.36 -2.17 -11.40
CA HIS A 75 11.74 -2.68 -12.72
C HIS A 75 10.77 -2.25 -13.83
N TYR A 76 9.46 -2.20 -13.53
CA TYR A 76 8.43 -1.70 -14.45
C TYR A 76 8.40 -0.17 -14.53
N ARG A 77 9.17 0.53 -13.69
CA ARG A 77 9.25 2.00 -13.62
C ARG A 77 7.90 2.66 -13.31
N PHE A 78 7.05 1.97 -12.55
CA PHE A 78 5.77 2.53 -12.11
C PHE A 78 5.96 3.64 -11.08
N GLN A 79 4.96 4.52 -10.98
CA GLN A 79 4.97 5.67 -10.08
C GLN A 79 3.92 5.48 -8.98
N PRO A 80 4.23 5.86 -7.72
CA PRO A 80 5.45 6.52 -7.26
C PRO A 80 6.70 5.62 -7.28
N ALA A 81 7.88 6.21 -7.50
CA ALA A 81 9.16 5.53 -7.43
C ALA A 81 9.58 5.25 -5.97
N TYR A 82 8.91 4.28 -5.34
CA TYR A 82 9.20 3.85 -3.97
C TYR A 82 10.63 3.37 -3.82
N ARG A 83 11.27 3.74 -2.70
CA ARG A 83 12.49 3.07 -2.24
C ARG A 83 12.11 2.13 -1.12
N VAL A 84 12.39 0.84 -1.30
CA VAL A 84 12.02 -0.18 -0.32
C VAL A 84 13.24 -0.99 0.06
N THR A 85 13.50 -1.09 1.36
CA THR A 85 14.54 -1.95 1.94
C THR A 85 13.90 -2.98 2.86
N ARG A 86 14.58 -4.11 3.05
CA ARG A 86 14.09 -5.23 3.87
C ARG A 86 14.83 -5.25 5.21
N SER A 87 14.09 -5.46 6.30
CA SER A 87 14.62 -5.71 7.63
C SER A 87 13.93 -6.96 8.20
N GLY A 88 14.51 -8.14 7.97
CA GLY A 88 13.86 -9.40 8.28
C GLY A 88 12.59 -9.63 7.45
N ALA A 89 11.45 -9.81 8.12
CA ALA A 89 10.14 -9.94 7.47
C ALA A 89 9.49 -8.59 7.15
N ASP A 90 10.00 -7.51 7.73
CA ASP A 90 9.44 -6.17 7.60
C ASP A 90 10.09 -5.41 6.45
N LEU A 91 9.34 -4.47 5.88
CA LEU A 91 9.78 -3.61 4.79
C LEU A 91 9.82 -2.17 5.24
N HIS A 92 10.95 -1.49 5.05
CA HIS A 92 11.03 -0.05 5.18
C HIS A 92 10.80 0.59 3.81
N VAL A 93 9.90 1.57 3.74
CA VAL A 93 9.38 2.20 2.52
C VAL A 93 9.53 3.70 2.62
N VAL A 94 10.14 4.29 1.59
CA VAL A 94 10.21 5.73 1.38
C VAL A 94 9.48 6.08 0.10
N ASP A 95 8.45 6.90 0.22
CA ASP A 95 7.69 7.47 -0.89
C ASP A 95 8.23 8.87 -1.23
N PRO A 96 8.45 9.19 -2.52
CA PRO A 96 8.92 10.50 -2.94
C PRO A 96 7.98 11.68 -2.57
N SER A 97 6.72 11.42 -2.23
CA SER A 97 5.79 12.42 -1.70
C SER A 97 6.09 12.85 -0.25
N GLY A 98 7.06 12.23 0.42
CA GLY A 98 7.44 12.55 1.80
C GLY A 98 6.92 11.57 2.84
N ILE A 99 6.46 10.39 2.42
CA ILE A 99 6.07 9.31 3.35
C ILE A 99 7.28 8.47 3.68
N THR A 100 7.45 8.11 4.94
CA THR A 100 8.46 7.14 5.35
C THR A 100 7.87 6.18 6.37
N GLY A 101 8.13 4.89 6.16
CA GLY A 101 7.53 3.91 7.03
C GLY A 101 7.92 2.46 6.96
N ASP A 102 7.41 1.68 7.90
CA ASP A 102 7.61 0.25 8.01
C ASP A 102 6.30 -0.50 7.70
N LEU A 103 6.42 -1.61 7.00
CA LEU A 103 5.32 -2.49 6.63
C LEU A 103 5.64 -3.90 7.10
N ARG A 104 4.72 -4.47 7.85
CA ARG A 104 4.78 -5.84 8.34
C ARG A 104 3.59 -6.63 7.79
N PRO A 105 3.83 -7.78 7.13
CA PRO A 105 2.76 -8.72 6.81
C PRO A 105 2.10 -9.23 8.09
N LEU A 106 0.77 -9.27 8.12
CA LEU A 106 0.02 -9.94 9.17
C LEU A 106 -0.15 -11.43 8.82
N PRO A 107 -0.44 -12.30 9.81
CA PRO A 107 -0.67 -13.72 9.55
C PRO A 107 -1.68 -13.91 8.41
N PRO A 108 -1.34 -14.70 7.37
CA PRO A 108 -2.24 -14.93 6.25
C PRO A 108 -3.43 -15.79 6.66
N SER A 109 -4.55 -15.65 5.94
CA SER A 109 -5.67 -16.60 5.99
C SER A 109 -6.01 -17.09 4.59
N ASP A 110 -6.75 -18.18 4.44
CA ASP A 110 -7.08 -18.73 3.11
C ASP A 110 -7.79 -17.70 2.20
N ALA A 111 -8.61 -16.82 2.80
CA ALA A 111 -9.41 -15.84 2.08
C ALA A 111 -8.82 -14.41 2.08
N SER A 112 -7.75 -14.17 2.86
CA SER A 112 -7.24 -12.81 3.03
C SER A 112 -5.72 -12.70 3.21
N ARG A 113 -5.22 -11.57 2.75
CA ARG A 113 -3.86 -11.08 3.03
C ARG A 113 -3.96 -9.68 3.59
N ALA A 114 -3.30 -9.46 4.72
CA ALA A 114 -3.34 -8.19 5.40
C ALA A 114 -1.94 -7.73 5.80
N PHE A 115 -1.79 -6.41 5.87
CA PHE A 115 -0.52 -5.76 6.16
C PHE A 115 -0.75 -4.63 7.14
N TYR A 116 0.10 -4.55 8.14
CA TYR A 116 0.14 -3.46 9.09
C TYR A 116 1.32 -2.54 8.78
N GLY A 117 1.09 -1.24 8.77
CA GLY A 117 2.17 -0.25 8.74
C GLY A 117 1.81 0.94 9.62
N ALA A 118 2.78 1.65 10.15
CA ALA A 118 2.53 2.73 11.11
C ALA A 118 3.70 3.65 11.30
N GLY A 119 3.61 4.99 11.21
CA GLY A 119 4.60 6.13 11.22
C GLY A 119 4.31 7.37 10.36
N SER A 120 5.22 7.99 9.58
CA SER A 120 5.14 9.45 9.34
C SER A 120 5.10 10.00 7.90
N PHE A 121 4.53 11.20 7.79
CA PHE A 121 4.59 12.09 6.64
C PHE A 121 5.38 13.34 6.97
N HIS A 122 6.37 13.65 6.14
CA HIS A 122 7.17 14.86 6.20
C HIS A 122 7.23 15.50 4.82
N HIS A 123 6.60 16.68 4.67
CA HIS A 123 6.64 17.44 3.44
C HIS A 123 6.84 18.92 3.75
N TRP A 124 7.69 19.59 2.97
CA TRP A 124 8.11 20.99 3.19
C TRP A 124 6.94 21.99 3.28
N ALA A 125 5.81 21.67 2.65
CA ALA A 125 4.60 22.51 2.65
C ALA A 125 3.63 22.23 3.81
N ILE A 126 3.86 21.20 4.64
CA ILE A 126 3.08 20.95 5.86
C ILE A 126 3.98 21.20 7.07
N PRO A 127 3.74 22.27 7.86
CA PRO A 127 4.54 22.60 9.04
C PRO A 127 4.31 21.67 10.24
N SER A 128 3.63 20.54 10.07
CA SER A 128 3.30 19.57 11.10
C SER A 128 3.65 18.13 10.69
N PHE A 129 4.30 17.41 11.60
CA PHE A 129 4.56 15.98 11.45
C PHE A 129 3.25 15.23 11.70
N PHE A 130 2.72 14.56 10.68
CA PHE A 130 1.61 13.63 10.87
C PHE A 130 2.17 12.22 10.96
N SER A 131 1.79 11.51 12.02
CA SER A 131 2.02 10.08 12.09
C SER A 131 0.73 9.31 12.28
N ALA A 132 0.66 8.16 11.65
CA ALA A 132 -0.50 7.30 11.66
C ALA A 132 -0.12 5.84 11.49
N GLU A 133 -0.98 4.99 12.03
CA GLU A 133 -0.99 3.54 11.89
C GLU A 133 -2.06 3.14 10.88
N GLY A 134 -1.90 1.99 10.23
CA GLY A 134 -2.76 1.55 9.16
C GLY A 134 -2.76 0.04 8.97
N VAL A 135 -3.93 -0.50 8.64
CA VAL A 135 -4.11 -1.87 8.21
C VAL A 135 -4.73 -1.86 6.81
N VAL A 136 -4.09 -2.57 5.88
CA VAL A 136 -4.64 -2.84 4.56
C VAL A 136 -4.92 -4.33 4.47
N SER A 137 -6.15 -4.70 4.16
CA SER A 137 -6.53 -6.09 3.94
C SER A 137 -7.15 -6.27 2.56
N PHE A 138 -6.79 -7.36 1.90
CA PHE A 138 -7.39 -7.82 0.65
C PHE A 138 -8.14 -9.10 0.95
N GLU A 139 -9.46 -9.05 0.86
CA GLU A 139 -10.33 -10.22 0.98
C GLU A 139 -10.79 -10.62 -0.42
N CYS A 140 -10.55 -11.85 -0.83
CA CYS A 140 -10.79 -12.30 -2.20
C CYS A 140 -11.61 -13.58 -2.23
N LYS A 141 -12.41 -13.74 -3.28
CA LYS A 141 -13.13 -14.97 -3.60
C LYS A 141 -12.96 -15.31 -5.08
N PRO A 142 -12.94 -16.60 -5.46
CA PRO A 142 -12.94 -17.01 -6.86
C PRO A 142 -14.20 -16.51 -7.57
N GLU A 143 -14.05 -16.00 -8.80
CA GLU A 143 -15.18 -15.61 -9.65
C GLU A 143 -14.82 -15.67 -11.13
N GLY A 144 -15.51 -16.53 -11.90
CA GLY A 144 -15.47 -16.54 -13.36
C GLY A 144 -14.07 -16.57 -13.97
N GLY A 145 -13.25 -17.56 -13.60
CA GLY A 145 -11.87 -17.72 -14.10
C GLY A 145 -10.86 -16.73 -13.51
N GLY A 146 -11.30 -15.83 -12.64
CA GLY A 146 -10.43 -14.92 -11.89
C GLY A 146 -10.88 -14.80 -10.43
N LEU A 147 -10.75 -13.61 -9.87
CA LEU A 147 -11.19 -13.29 -8.51
C LEU A 147 -11.90 -11.94 -8.45
N THR A 148 -12.83 -11.83 -7.52
CA THR A 148 -13.33 -10.55 -7.00
C THR A 148 -12.92 -10.40 -5.56
N GLY A 149 -12.66 -9.16 -5.14
CA GLY A 149 -12.23 -8.88 -3.79
C GLY A 149 -12.64 -7.50 -3.30
N GLU A 150 -12.49 -7.30 -2.00
CA GLU A 150 -12.62 -6.01 -1.34
C GLU A 150 -11.29 -5.65 -0.68
N ALA A 151 -10.76 -4.49 -1.03
CA ALA A 151 -9.68 -3.87 -0.30
C ALA A 151 -10.27 -3.04 0.83
N LYS A 152 -9.87 -3.31 2.07
CA LYS A 152 -10.22 -2.53 3.25
C LYS A 152 -8.98 -1.86 3.79
N ILE A 153 -9.07 -0.56 4.03
CA ILE A 153 -7.97 0.26 4.52
C ILE A 153 -8.46 1.01 5.75
N PHE A 154 -7.87 0.68 6.88
CA PHE A 154 -8.14 1.31 8.17
C PHE A 154 -6.92 2.11 8.57
N MET A 155 -7.11 3.35 9.02
CA MET A 155 -6.02 4.24 9.39
C MET A 155 -6.34 4.98 10.66
N ARG A 156 -5.36 5.09 11.55
CA ARG A 156 -5.49 5.71 12.87
C ARG A 156 -4.35 6.70 13.08
N GLY A 157 -4.69 7.95 13.38
CA GLY A 157 -3.68 8.93 13.81
C GLY A 157 -3.03 8.49 15.13
N SER A 158 -1.72 8.63 15.24
CA SER A 158 -0.94 8.14 16.39
C SER A 158 -1.27 8.86 17.72
N ASN A 159 -1.78 10.09 17.64
CA ASN A 159 -2.16 10.92 18.79
C ASN A 159 -3.41 11.76 18.49
N GLY A 160 -3.96 12.44 19.50
CA GLY A 160 -5.19 13.23 19.38
C GLY A 160 -5.14 14.31 18.29
N ILE A 161 -4.00 14.99 18.11
CA ILE A 161 -3.82 16.02 17.08
C ILE A 161 -3.85 15.40 15.68
N SER A 162 -3.12 14.29 15.47
CA SER A 162 -3.14 13.56 14.21
C SER A 162 -4.54 13.02 13.90
N ARG A 163 -5.27 12.50 14.90
CA ARG A 163 -6.66 12.05 14.72
C ARG A 163 -7.60 13.20 14.33
N LEU A 164 -7.48 14.35 14.99
CA LEU A 164 -8.27 15.54 14.66
C LEU A 164 -8.00 16.02 13.23
N ALA A 165 -6.72 16.16 12.85
CA ALA A 165 -6.35 16.60 11.52
C ALA A 165 -6.83 15.64 10.43
N MET A 166 -6.64 14.32 10.62
CA MET A 166 -7.14 13.31 9.69
C MET A 166 -8.67 13.36 9.54
N ARG A 167 -9.42 13.63 10.61
CA ARG A 167 -10.88 13.81 10.54
C ARG A 167 -11.26 15.05 9.75
N LEU A 168 -10.59 16.18 10.02
CA LEU A 168 -10.83 17.45 9.33
C LEU A 168 -10.62 17.34 7.83
N PHE A 169 -9.59 16.60 7.40
CA PHE A 169 -9.26 16.40 5.99
C PHE A 169 -9.71 15.06 5.42
N SER A 170 -10.61 14.36 6.10
CA SER A 170 -11.05 12.99 5.76
C SER A 170 -11.48 12.84 4.30
N ALA A 171 -12.31 13.75 3.78
CA ALA A 171 -12.78 13.70 2.41
C ALA A 171 -11.64 13.82 1.37
N LEU A 172 -10.64 14.66 1.64
CA LEU A 172 -9.47 14.82 0.77
C LEU A 172 -8.57 13.59 0.83
N LEU A 173 -8.33 13.07 2.04
CA LEU A 173 -7.55 11.86 2.28
C LEU A 173 -8.18 10.64 1.60
N LEU A 174 -9.49 10.43 1.77
CA LEU A 174 -10.22 9.33 1.13
C LEU A 174 -10.19 9.43 -0.40
N ARG A 175 -10.37 10.63 -0.97
CA ARG A 175 -10.26 10.85 -2.42
C ARG A 175 -8.86 10.55 -2.94
N HIS A 176 -7.83 10.88 -2.16
CA HIS A 176 -6.46 10.57 -2.53
C HIS A 176 -6.19 9.06 -2.45
N ILE A 177 -6.61 8.40 -1.37
CA ILE A 177 -6.53 6.94 -1.20
C ILE A 177 -7.20 6.24 -2.37
N ASP A 178 -8.41 6.68 -2.76
CA ASP A 178 -9.14 6.08 -3.88
C ASP A 178 -8.35 6.14 -5.19
N ARG A 179 -7.85 7.34 -5.55
CA ARG A 179 -7.06 7.52 -6.77
C ARG A 179 -5.80 6.66 -6.78
N ARG A 180 -5.06 6.69 -5.67
CA ARG A 180 -3.79 5.98 -5.53
C ARG A 180 -4.00 4.48 -5.53
N PHE A 181 -4.99 3.99 -4.79
CA PHE A 181 -5.35 2.58 -4.80
C PHE A 181 -5.74 2.12 -6.21
N THR A 182 -6.55 2.89 -6.92
CA THR A 182 -6.97 2.55 -8.29
C THR A 182 -5.79 2.51 -9.24
N SER A 183 -4.91 3.51 -9.18
CA SER A 183 -3.69 3.55 -10.00
C SER A 183 -2.78 2.36 -9.69
N ASN A 184 -2.47 2.15 -8.42
CA ASN A 184 -1.57 1.07 -8.00
C ASN A 184 -2.14 -0.30 -8.33
N LEU A 185 -3.45 -0.51 -8.12
CA LEU A 185 -4.10 -1.77 -8.50
C LEU A 185 -3.98 -2.03 -10.00
N ASN A 186 -4.17 -1.02 -10.86
CA ASN A 186 -4.04 -1.19 -12.30
C ASN A 186 -2.61 -1.54 -12.72
N ASP A 187 -1.60 -0.96 -12.08
CA ASP A 187 -0.20 -1.29 -12.35
C ASP A 187 0.20 -2.66 -11.78
N THR A 188 -0.26 -2.99 -10.57
CA THR A 188 -0.12 -4.33 -9.98
C THR A 188 -0.75 -5.39 -10.87
N LYS A 189 -1.93 -5.15 -11.44
CA LYS A 189 -2.56 -6.07 -12.41
C LYS A 189 -1.67 -6.37 -13.61
N LYS A 190 -0.93 -5.39 -14.13
CA LYS A 190 0.02 -5.62 -15.23
C LYS A 190 1.17 -6.53 -14.81
N ILE A 191 1.74 -6.31 -13.62
CA ILE A 191 2.80 -7.18 -13.07
C ILE A 191 2.26 -8.60 -12.94
N ILE A 192 1.13 -8.77 -12.25
CA ILE A 192 0.52 -10.09 -12.01
C ILE A 192 0.19 -10.79 -13.32
N HIS A 193 -0.40 -10.08 -14.28
CA HIS A 193 -0.69 -10.61 -15.60
C HIS A 193 0.58 -11.16 -16.26
N ASP A 194 1.67 -10.40 -16.26
CA ASP A 194 2.96 -10.84 -16.84
C ASP A 194 3.55 -12.03 -16.06
N ILE A 195 3.42 -12.08 -14.72
CA ILE A 195 3.86 -13.23 -13.92
C ILE A 195 3.11 -14.50 -14.31
N VAL A 196 1.79 -14.41 -14.52
CA VAL A 196 0.95 -15.57 -14.82
C VAL A 196 1.09 -16.04 -16.27
N HIS A 197 1.19 -15.11 -17.22
CA HIS A 197 1.13 -15.44 -18.65
C HIS A 197 2.50 -15.49 -19.34
N ASP A 198 3.51 -14.82 -18.80
CA ASP A 198 4.89 -14.81 -19.33
C ASP A 198 5.93 -14.74 -18.19
N PRO A 199 5.96 -15.74 -17.29
CA PRO A 199 6.86 -15.74 -16.13
C PRO A 199 8.34 -15.68 -16.54
N ASP A 200 8.71 -16.27 -17.68
CA ASP A 200 10.08 -16.25 -18.18
C ASP A 200 10.56 -14.84 -18.56
N ARG A 201 9.68 -14.02 -19.14
CA ARG A 201 10.00 -12.61 -19.42
C ARG A 201 10.21 -11.81 -18.15
N VAL A 202 9.40 -12.04 -17.12
CA VAL A 202 9.60 -11.41 -15.80
C VAL A 202 10.91 -11.88 -15.18
N ARG A 203 11.13 -13.19 -15.16
CA ARG A 203 12.32 -13.84 -14.62
C ARG A 203 13.62 -13.33 -15.24
N LYS A 204 13.68 -13.17 -16.56
CA LYS A 204 14.87 -12.65 -17.28
C LYS A 204 15.26 -11.22 -16.90
N ARG A 205 14.33 -10.44 -16.32
CA ARG A 205 14.60 -9.08 -15.84
C ARG A 205 15.14 -9.03 -14.41
N LEU A 206 15.11 -10.16 -13.70
CA LEU A 206 15.57 -10.30 -12.33
C LEU A 206 16.95 -10.96 -12.30
N ALA A 207 17.74 -10.63 -11.28
CA ALA A 207 19.07 -11.19 -11.06
C ALA A 207 19.33 -11.46 -9.58
N GLY A 208 20.25 -12.39 -9.31
CA GLY A 208 20.67 -12.75 -7.96
C GLY A 208 19.48 -13.15 -7.07
N PRO A 209 19.47 -12.73 -5.78
CA PRO A 209 18.45 -13.14 -4.81
C PRO A 209 17.00 -12.84 -5.24
N LEU A 210 16.76 -11.81 -6.06
CA LEU A 210 15.42 -11.48 -6.54
C LEU A 210 14.88 -12.49 -7.55
N ARG A 211 15.77 -13.05 -8.36
CA ARG A 211 15.41 -14.13 -9.29
C ARG A 211 15.10 -15.41 -8.52
N ASP A 212 15.88 -15.72 -7.48
CA ASP A 212 15.64 -16.89 -6.64
C ASP A 212 14.31 -16.76 -5.86
N ASP A 213 14.01 -15.58 -5.33
CA ASP A 213 12.71 -15.27 -4.71
C ASP A 213 11.55 -15.44 -5.70
N PHE A 214 11.72 -14.98 -6.94
CA PHE A 214 10.73 -15.15 -8.00
C PHE A 214 10.51 -16.61 -8.36
N ASP A 215 11.59 -17.37 -8.55
CA ASP A 215 11.54 -18.78 -8.91
C ASP A 215 10.81 -19.60 -7.82
N ARG A 216 11.05 -19.29 -6.53
CA ARG A 216 10.30 -19.87 -5.41
C ARG A 216 8.82 -19.50 -5.43
N MET A 217 8.48 -18.25 -5.71
CA MET A 217 7.09 -17.78 -5.75
C MET A 217 6.27 -18.47 -6.85
N VAL A 218 6.86 -18.67 -8.04
CA VAL A 218 6.16 -19.24 -9.21
C VAL A 218 6.21 -20.77 -9.28
N ALA A 219 7.07 -21.41 -8.47
CA ALA A 219 7.16 -22.87 -8.41
C ALA A 219 5.79 -23.51 -8.14
N PRO A 220 5.50 -24.69 -8.72
CA PRO A 220 4.35 -25.48 -8.34
C PRO A 220 4.40 -25.82 -6.84
N PRO A 221 3.25 -25.92 -6.17
CA PRO A 221 3.18 -26.43 -4.80
C PRO A 221 3.69 -27.87 -4.69
#